data_AF-A0ABD5ST54-F1
#
_entry.id   AF-A0ABD5ST54-F1
#
_cell.length_a   1.000
_cell.length_b   1.000
_cell.length_c   1.000
_cell.angle_alpha   90.00
_cell.angle_beta   90.00
_cell.angle_gamma   90.00
#
_symmetry.space_group_name_H-M   'P 1'
#
loop_
_entity.id
_entity.type
_entity.pdbx_description
1 polymer ?
#
loop_
_entity_poly.entity_id
_entity_poly.type
_entity_poly.pdbx_seq_one_letter_code
_entity_poly.pdbx_strand_id
1 'polypeptide(L)' 'MIAILSDTHSRRGHELEGEALTAAREAETVIHAGDFTTETALEAFQNECDRLSAVHGNADEPAVCERLPTARVVEAGG' A
#
# COMPACT_ATOMS: atom_id res chain seq x y z
N MET A 1 -12.44 4.69 9.01
CA MET A 1 -12.76 3.85 7.83
C MET A 1 -11.47 3.18 7.38
N ILE A 2 -11.54 1.92 6.91
CA ILE A 2 -10.37 1.17 6.45
C ILE A 2 -10.50 0.96 4.94
N ALA A 3 -9.47 1.34 4.19
CA ALA A 3 -9.33 0.98 2.78
C ALA A 3 -8.33 -0.17 2.63
N ILE A 4 -8.64 -1.15 1.80
CA ILE A 4 -7.80 -2.33 1.56
C ILE A 4 -7.55 -2.44 0.06
N LEU A 5 -6.27 -2.49 -0.31
CA LEU A 5 -5.78 -2.51 -1.69
C LEU A 5 -4.73 -3.63 -1.85
N SER A 6 -4.45 -4.03 -3.08
CA SER A 6 -3.42 -5.02 -3.42
C SER A 6 -3.03 -4.87 -4.88
N ASP A 7 -1.97 -5.58 -5.30
CA ASP A 7 -1.64 -5.80 -6.73
C ASP A 7 -1.50 -4.50 -7.54
N THR A 8 -0.93 -3.46 -6.92
CA THR A 8 -0.68 -2.17 -7.60
C THR A 8 0.17 -2.36 -8.85
N HIS A 9 1.16 -3.26 -8.82
CA HIS A 9 2.02 -3.64 -9.94
C HIS A 9 2.58 -2.45 -10.76
N SER A 10 2.89 -1.34 -10.11
CA SER A 10 3.24 -0.10 -10.80
C SER A 10 4.73 0.18 -10.78
N ARG A 11 5.20 0.87 -11.83
CA ARG A 11 6.59 1.35 -11.94
C ARG A 11 6.74 2.85 -11.73
N ARG A 12 5.64 3.60 -11.60
CA ARG A 12 5.66 5.08 -11.66
C ARG A 12 5.00 5.77 -10.47
N GLY A 13 4.20 5.06 -9.67
CA GLY A 13 3.50 5.61 -8.52
C GLY A 13 2.39 4.66 -8.08
N HIS A 14 1.39 5.14 -7.34
CA HIS A 14 0.27 4.29 -6.92
C HIS A 14 -0.76 4.04 -8.05
N GLU A 15 -0.80 4.88 -9.09
CA GLU A 15 -1.74 4.84 -10.23
C GLU A 15 -3.24 4.76 -9.87
N LEU A 16 -3.61 4.86 -8.58
CA LEU A 16 -4.99 5.00 -8.11
C LEU A 16 -5.70 6.22 -8.72
N GLU A 17 -6.95 6.00 -9.11
CA GLU A 17 -7.86 7.01 -9.63
C GLU A 17 -9.27 6.82 -9.02
N GLY A 18 -10.11 7.85 -9.17
CA GLY A 18 -11.53 7.78 -8.80
C GLY A 18 -11.76 7.36 -7.34
N GLU A 19 -12.71 6.45 -7.14
CA GLU A 19 -13.11 5.98 -5.81
C GLU A 19 -11.97 5.35 -5.02
N ALA A 20 -11.03 4.66 -5.69
CA ALA A 20 -9.90 4.04 -5.00
C ALA A 20 -8.93 5.08 -4.44
N LEU A 21 -8.65 6.15 -5.20
CA LEU A 21 -7.84 7.26 -4.72
C LEU A 21 -8.52 8.01 -3.58
N THR A 22 -9.83 8.28 -3.71
CA THR A 22 -10.62 8.91 -2.64
C THR A 22 -10.60 8.05 -1.37
N ALA A 23 -10.82 6.74 -1.50
CA ALA A 23 -10.79 5.82 -0.36
C ALA A 23 -9.42 5.78 0.31
N ALA A 24 -8.32 5.77 -0.45
CA ALA A 24 -6.97 5.80 0.11
C ALA A 24 -6.68 7.08 0.90
N ARG A 25 -7.16 8.24 0.41
CA ARG A 25 -6.99 9.55 1.05
C ARG A 25 -7.86 9.75 2.29
N GLU A 26 -9.10 9.26 2.25
CA GLU A 26 -10.08 9.51 3.32
C GLU A 26 -10.08 8.42 4.40
N ALA A 27 -9.40 7.29 4.16
CA ALA A 27 -9.30 6.23 5.15
C ALA A 27 -8.37 6.62 6.31
N GLU A 28 -8.80 6.27 7.52
CA GLU A 28 -7.98 6.38 8.73
C GLU A 28 -6.80 5.39 8.71
N THR A 29 -6.97 4.29 8.00
CA THR A 29 -5.93 3.29 7.78
C THR A 29 -6.11 2.66 6.42
N VAL A 30 -5.01 2.63 5.68
CA VAL A 30 -4.88 1.90 4.43
C VAL A 30 -4.08 0.63 4.70
N ILE A 31 -4.61 -0.50 4.23
CA ILE A 31 -3.90 -1.77 4.22
C ILE A 31 -3.58 -2.12 2.78
N HIS A 32 -2.32 -2.42 2.48
CA HIS A 32 -1.92 -2.92 1.16
C HIS A 32 -1.37 -4.34 1.26
N ALA A 33 -1.97 -5.30 0.56
CA ALA A 33 -1.65 -6.72 0.65
C ALA A 33 -0.40 -7.16 -0.15
N GLY A 34 0.42 -6.19 -0.57
CA GLY A 34 1.66 -6.39 -1.32
C GLY A 34 1.52 -6.24 -2.82
N ASP A 35 2.61 -6.51 -3.54
CA ASP A 35 2.69 -6.40 -4.99
C ASP A 35 2.59 -4.93 -5.48
N PHE A 36 3.44 -4.08 -4.92
CA PHE A 36 3.70 -2.71 -5.39
C PHE A 36 4.56 -2.66 -6.67
N THR A 37 5.42 -3.65 -6.88
CA THR A 37 6.51 -3.72 -7.87
C THR A 37 7.71 -2.84 -7.53
N THR A 38 7.59 -1.51 -7.44
CA THR A 38 8.75 -0.61 -7.23
C THR A 38 8.68 0.21 -5.94
N GLU A 39 9.82 0.72 -5.48
CA GLU A 39 9.87 1.65 -4.35
C GLU A 39 9.07 2.92 -4.62
N THR A 40 9.04 3.40 -5.86
CA THR A 40 8.26 4.58 -6.24
C THR A 40 6.76 4.36 -6.04
N ALA A 41 6.25 3.15 -6.31
CA ALA A 41 4.86 2.81 -6.02
C ALA A 41 4.58 2.79 -4.52
N LEU A 42 5.45 2.14 -3.73
CA LEU A 42 5.35 2.13 -2.27
C LEU A 42 5.38 3.55 -1.68
N GLU A 43 6.33 4.38 -2.10
CA GLU A 43 6.49 5.76 -1.63
C GLU A 43 5.30 6.63 -2.01
N ALA A 44 4.72 6.43 -3.19
CA ALA A 44 3.51 7.13 -3.58
C ALA A 44 2.35 6.81 -2.62
N PHE A 45 2.18 5.55 -2.23
CA PHE A 45 1.21 5.19 -1.18
C PHE A 45 1.53 5.81 0.18
N GLN A 46 2.80 5.80 0.59
CA GLN A 46 3.24 6.39 1.86
C GLN A 46 3.02 7.91 1.92
N ASN A 47 3.10 8.59 0.77
CA ASN A 47 2.85 10.02 0.67
C ASN A 47 1.36 10.37 0.61
N GLU A 48 0.53 9.47 0.05
CA GLU A 48 -0.89 9.70 -0.16
C GLU A 48 -1.76 9.30 1.04
N CYS A 49 -1.30 8.33 1.85
CA CYS A 49 -2.07 7.77 2.95
C CYS A 49 -1.55 8.28 4.31
N ASP A 50 -2.43 8.74 5.18
CA ASP A 50 -2.06 9.15 6.55
C ASP A 50 -1.44 7.99 7.36
N ARG A 51 -1.96 6.78 7.16
CA ARG A 51 -1.44 5.56 7.80
C ARG A 51 -1.51 4.37 6.85
N LEU A 52 -0.34 3.88 6.44
CA LEU A 52 -0.20 2.69 5.60
C LEU A 52 0.32 1.50 6.41
N SER A 53 -0.43 0.40 6.42
CA SER A 53 0.03 -0.91 6.86
C SER A 53 0.17 -1.84 5.66
N ALA A 54 1.41 -2.12 5.27
CA ALA A 54 1.68 -2.91 4.08
C ALA A 54 2.54 -4.14 4.37
N VAL A 55 2.42 -5.12 3.48
CA VAL A 55 3.33 -6.25 3.31
C VAL A 55 3.91 -6.20 1.90
N HIS A 56 4.96 -6.96 1.62
CA HIS A 56 5.41 -7.18 0.24
C HIS A 56 4.90 -8.53 -0.29
N GLY A 57 4.68 -8.60 -1.60
CA GLY A 57 4.31 -9.79 -2.34
C GLY A 57 5.47 -10.32 -3.18
N ASN A 58 5.18 -11.22 -4.12
CA ASN A 58 6.19 -11.90 -4.93
C ASN A 58 6.61 -11.13 -6.19
N ALA A 59 5.85 -10.12 -6.61
CA ALA A 59 6.20 -9.26 -7.73
C ALA A 59 7.07 -8.06 -7.32
N ASP A 60 7.23 -7.83 -6.01
CA ASP A 60 7.96 -6.71 -5.44
C ASP A 60 9.47 -6.82 -5.67
N GLU A 61 10.07 -5.70 -6.11
CA GLU A 61 11.51 -5.60 -6.26
C GLU A 61 12.22 -5.74 -4.89
N PRO A 62 13.50 -6.16 -4.87
CA PRO A 62 14.23 -6.40 -3.62
C PRO A 62 14.18 -5.23 -2.64
N ALA A 63 14.25 -3.99 -3.13
CA ALA A 63 14.21 -2.80 -2.29
C ALA A 63 12.85 -2.58 -1.59
N VAL A 64 11.74 -3.01 -2.20
CA VAL A 64 10.42 -3.04 -1.53
C VAL A 64 10.38 -4.15 -0.48
N CYS A 65 10.87 -5.34 -0.84
CA CYS A 65 10.95 -6.50 0.07
C CYS A 65 11.82 -6.22 1.30
N GLU A 66 12.87 -5.40 1.18
CA GLU A 66 13.73 -4.99 2.31
C GLU A 66 13.02 -4.04 3.29
N ARG A 67 12.01 -3.30 2.82
CA ARG A 67 11.29 -2.27 3.61
C ARG A 67 10.04 -2.81 4.29
N LEU A 68 9.45 -3.87 3.75
CA LEU A 68 8.18 -4.41 4.22
C LEU A 68 8.36 -5.84 4.72
N PRO A 69 7.50 -6.33 5.62
CA PRO A 69 7.47 -7.73 5.99
C PRO A 69 6.61 -8.57 5.03
N THR A 70 6.80 -9.89 5.00
CA THR A 70 5.92 -10.82 4.26
C THR A 70 4.52 -10.95 4.87
N ALA A 71 4.37 -10.60 6.15
CA ALA A 71 3.12 -10.69 6.88
C ALA A 71 3.05 -9.62 7.97
N ARG A 72 1.83 -9.13 8.23
CA ARG A 72 1.55 -8.15 9.29
C ARG A 72 0.14 -8.38 9.83
N VAL A 73 -0.03 -8.25 11.14
CA VAL A 73 -1.33 -8.21 11.81
C VAL A 73 -1.60 -6.78 12.27
N VAL A 74 -2.82 -6.30 12.09
CA VAL A 74 -3.25 -4.95 12.48
C VAL A 74 -4.52 -5.06 13.30
N GLU A 75 -4.55 -4.39 14.46
CA GLU A 75 -5.77 -4.19 15.24
C GLU A 75 -6.42 -2.87 14.81
N ALA A 76 -7.74 -2.88 14.63
CA ALA A 76 -8.51 -1.70 14.24
C ALA A 76 -9.89 -1.72 14.89
N GLY A 77 -10.37 -0.55 15.33
CA GLY A 77 -11.71 -0.37 15.89
C GLY A 77 -11.86 -0.66 17.39
N GLY A 78 -10.84 -1.24 18.03
CA GLY A 78 -10.88 -1.60 19.46
C GLY A 78 -11.56 -2.95 19.72
#